data_AF-A0AAW8KE25-F1
#
_entry.id   AF-A0AAW8KE25-F1
#
_cell.length_a   1.000
_cell.length_b   1.000
_cell.length_c   1.000
_cell.angle_alpha   90.00
_cell.angle_beta   90.00
_cell.angle_gamma   90.00
#
_symmetry.space_group_name_H-M   'P 1'
#
loop_
_entity.id
_entity.type
_entity.pdbx_description
1 polymer ?
#
loop_
_entity_poly.entity_id
_entity_poly.type
_entity_poly.pdbx_seq_one_letter_code
_entity_poly.pdbx_strand_id
1 'polypeptide(L)' 'EPELYIYNDPEMNAYTYGETRTFVALSSSIVEKLTPEELKGIMAHECGHILCKHALYKTMFRTLRDMGA' A
#
# COMPACT_ATOMS: atom_id res chain seq x y z
N GLU A 1 15.30 -1.04 0.80
CA GLU A 1 14.08 -1.85 0.97
C GLU A 1 12.95 -0.94 1.44
N PRO A 2 11.68 -1.16 1.05
CA PRO A 2 10.57 -0.30 1.46
C PRO A 2 10.36 -0.37 2.98
N GLU A 3 9.99 0.76 3.58
CA GLU A 3 9.69 0.82 5.01
C GLU A 3 8.34 0.14 5.30
N LEU A 4 8.23 -0.51 6.47
CA LEU A 4 7.01 -1.16 6.92
C LEU A 4 6.51 -0.48 8.19
N TYR A 5 5.26 -0.05 8.17
CA TYR A 5 4.59 0.62 9.29
C TYR A 5 3.34 -0.13 9.74
N ILE A 6 3.02 0.00 11.02
CA ILE A 6 1.73 -0.36 11.58
C ILE A 6 1.08 0.92 12.06
N TYR A 7 -0.17 1.15 11.66
CA TYR A 7 -0.97 2.28 12.11
C TYR A 7 -2.20 1.79 12.87
N ASN A 8 -2.60 2.52 13.91
CA ASN A 8 -3.71 2.13 14.75
C ASN A 8 -5.03 2.43 14.04
N ASP A 9 -5.73 1.37 13.60
CA ASP A 9 -7.02 1.46 12.95
C ASP A 9 -7.82 0.16 13.17
N PRO A 10 -9.05 0.21 13.71
CA PRO A 10 -9.88 -0.97 13.90
C PRO A 10 -10.38 -1.59 12.59
N GLU A 11 -10.39 -0.83 11.50
CA GLU A 11 -10.77 -1.29 10.16
C GLU A 11 -9.59 -1.98 9.48
N MET A 12 -9.86 -3.14 8.85
CA MET A 12 -8.82 -3.92 8.20
C MET A 12 -8.46 -3.32 6.85
N ASN A 13 -7.28 -2.71 6.80
CA ASN A 13 -6.73 -2.17 5.56
C ASN A 13 -5.19 -2.23 5.52
N ALA A 14 -4.67 -2.35 4.30
CA ALA A 14 -3.26 -2.28 3.97
C ALA A 14 -3.10 -1.40 2.73
N TYR A 15 -2.00 -0.67 2.64
CA TYR A 15 -1.72 0.10 1.43
C TYR A 15 -0.22 0.35 1.22
N THR A 16 0.12 0.46 -0.05
CA THR A 16 1.42 0.90 -0.54
C THR A 16 1.35 2.32 -1.05
N TYR A 17 2.34 3.14 -0.69
CA TYR A 17 2.45 4.50 -1.21
C TYR A 17 3.89 4.92 -1.45
N GLY A 18 4.07 5.97 -2.26
CA GLY A 18 5.37 6.55 -2.62
C GLY A 18 6.10 5.80 -3.75
N GLU A 19 6.84 6.55 -4.58
CA GLU A 19 7.70 6.02 -5.65
C GLU A 19 9.18 6.15 -5.30
N THR A 20 9.63 7.33 -4.86
CA THR A 20 11.04 7.57 -4.47
C THR A 20 11.34 7.09 -3.05
N ARG A 21 10.36 7.23 -2.15
CA ARG A 21 10.39 6.72 -0.78
C ARG A 21 9.14 5.88 -0.58
N THR A 22 9.24 4.62 -0.97
CA THR A 22 8.14 3.67 -0.92
C THR A 22 8.02 3.06 0.47
N PHE A 23 6.80 2.94 0.96
CA PHE A 23 6.49 2.24 2.20
C PHE A 23 5.20 1.44 2.06
N VAL A 24 5.05 0.45 2.92
CA VAL A 24 3.82 -0.32 3.13
C VAL A 24 3.33 -0.04 4.54
N ALA A 25 2.03 0.23 4.69
CA ALA A 25 1.40 0.47 5.97
C ALA A 25 0.25 -0.53 6.18
N LEU A 26 0.25 -1.17 7.35
CA LEU A 26 -0.77 -2.13 7.78
C LEU A 26 -1.56 -1.55 8.95
N SER A 27 -2.88 -1.69 8.92
CA SER A 27 -3.71 -1.44 10.10
C SER A 27 -3.37 -2.43 11.22
N SER A 28 -3.48 -1.99 12.48
CA SER A 28 -3.32 -2.86 13.65
C SER A 28 -4.30 -4.02 13.64
N SER A 29 -5.54 -3.79 13.17
CA SER A 29 -6.56 -4.82 13.06
C SER A 29 -6.18 -5.98 12.13
N ILE A 30 -5.45 -5.73 11.04
CA ILE A 30 -4.90 -6.79 10.16
C ILE A 30 -3.89 -7.65 10.92
N VAL A 31 -3.00 -7.01 11.67
CA VAL A 31 -1.93 -7.70 12.42
C VAL A 31 -2.51 -8.56 13.53
N GLU A 32 -3.59 -8.11 14.17
CA GLU A 32 -4.24 -8.82 15.28
C GLU A 32 -5.17 -9.95 14.82
N LYS A 33 -5.82 -9.80 13.67
CA LYS A 33 -6.92 -10.70 13.24
C LYS A 33 -6.51 -11.75 12.22
N LEU A 34 -5.44 -11.52 11.43
CA LEU A 34 -5.04 -12.42 10.35
C LEU A 34 -3.92 -13.37 10.74
N THR A 35 -3.90 -14.53 10.09
CA THR A 35 -2.81 -15.51 10.22
C THR A 35 -1.56 -15.06 9.47
N PRO A 36 -0.36 -15.59 9.81
CA PRO A 36 0.87 -15.29 9.07
C PRO A 36 0.78 -15.59 7.57
N GLU A 37 0.04 -16.62 7.18
CA GLU A 37 -0.17 -17.01 5.78
C GLU A 37 -1.03 -15.99 5.03
N GLU A 38 -2.09 -15.49 5.65
CA GLU A 38 -2.92 -14.41 5.08
C GLU A 38 -2.15 -13.09 5.00
N LEU A 39 -1.36 -12.76 6.02
CA LEU A 39 -0.46 -11.60 6.01
C LEU A 39 0.54 -11.66 4.86
N LYS A 40 1.12 -12.84 4.57
CA LYS A 40 1.99 -13.01 3.40
C LYS A 40 1.25 -12.72 2.09
N GLY A 41 -0.01 -13.12 1.97
CA GLY A 41 -0.85 -12.81 0.81
C GLY A 41 -1.03 -11.31 0.60
N ILE A 42 -1.32 -10.57 1.68
CA ILE A 42 -1.42 -9.11 1.66
C ILE A 42 -0.09 -8.48 1.29
N MET A 43 1.01 -8.90 1.92
CA MET A 43 2.34 -8.38 1.59
C MET A 43 2.72 -8.65 0.13
N ALA A 44 2.35 -9.81 -0.43
CA ALA A 44 2.58 -10.11 -1.85
C ALA A 44 1.77 -9.17 -2.76
N HIS A 45 0.50 -8.89 -2.43
CA HIS A 45 -0.34 -7.94 -3.16
C HIS A 45 0.26 -6.53 -3.14
N GLU A 46 0.63 -6.04 -1.96
CA GLU A 46 1.21 -4.70 -1.77
C GLU A 46 2.56 -4.56 -2.48
N CYS A 47 3.43 -5.57 -2.40
CA CYS A 47 4.66 -5.63 -3.20
C CYS A 47 4.37 -5.61 -4.71
N GLY A 48 3.25 -6.19 -5.16
CA GLY A 48 2.76 -6.08 -6.53
C GLY A 48 2.46 -4.64 -6.94
N HIS A 49 1.90 -3.81 -6.05
CA HIS A 49 1.73 -2.38 -6.32
C HIS A 49 3.07 -1.64 -6.51
N ILE A 50 4.11 -2.03 -5.77
CA ILE A 50 5.46 -1.49 -5.94
C ILE A 50 6.03 -1.91 -7.30
N LEU A 51 6.04 -3.21 -7.58
CA LEU A 51 6.61 -3.77 -8.82
C LEU A 51 5.98 -3.15 -10.07
N CYS A 52 4.67 -2.97 -10.06
CA CYS A 52 3.91 -2.42 -11.20
C CYS A 52 3.86 -0.88 -11.22
N LYS A 53 4.56 -0.19 -10.29
CA LYS A 53 4.58 1.28 -10.19
C LYS A 53 3.19 1.91 -10.12
N HIS A 54 2.26 1.25 -9.45
CA HIS A 54 0.87 1.69 -9.38
C HIS A 54 0.72 3.06 -8.70
N ALA A 55 1.59 3.40 -7.75
CA ALA A 55 1.60 4.72 -7.10
C ALA A 55 1.96 5.85 -8.08
N LEU A 56 2.96 5.64 -8.95
CA LEU A 56 3.36 6.59 -9.98
C LEU A 56 2.22 6.83 -10.98
N TYR A 57 1.70 5.76 -11.59
CA TYR A 57 0.66 5.89 -12.62
C TYR A 57 -0.64 6.47 -12.07
N LYS A 58 -1.04 6.10 -10.84
CA LYS A 58 -2.20 6.72 -10.17
C LYS A 58 -1.99 8.22 -9.95
N THR A 59 -0.79 8.63 -9.55
CA THR A 59 -0.45 10.05 -9.35
C THR A 59 -0.47 10.79 -10.68
N MET A 60 0.17 10.26 -11.73
CA MET A 60 0.17 10.86 -13.07
C MET A 60 -1.26 11.04 -13.61
N PHE A 61 -2.10 10.00 -13.49
CA PHE A 61 -3.49 10.07 -13.93
C PHE A 61 -4.27 11.16 -13.19
N ARG A 62 -4.14 11.23 -11.86
CA ARG A 62 -4.79 12.26 -11.05
C ARG A 62 -4.34 13.66 -11.47
N THR A 63 -3.04 13.87 -11.60
CA THR A 63 -2.48 15.16 -12.03
C THR A 63 -3.01 15.59 -13.40
N LEU A 64 -3.00 14.69 -14.39
CA LEU A 64 -3.49 14.99 -15.74
C LEU A 64 -4.99 15.32 -15.74
N ARG A 65 -5.79 14.49 -15.08
CA ARG A 65 -7.24 14.71 -14.94
C ARG A 65 -7.53 16.05 -14.25
N ASP A 66 -6.81 16.38 -13.19
CA ASP A 66 -7.03 17.60 -12.42
C ASP A 66 -6.58 18.86 -13.21
N MET A 67 -5.73 18.69 -14.23
CA MET A 67 -5.37 19.73 -15.21
C MET A 67 -6.40 19.88 -16.35
N GLY A 68 -7.46 19.07 -16.37
CA GLY A 68 -8.51 19.12 -17.40
C GLY A 68 -8.18 18.35 -18.69
N ALA A 69 -7.23 17.43 -18.64
CA ALA A 69 -6.97 16.47 -19.71
C ALA A 69 -7.99 15.31 -19.72
#